data_AF-A0A662W7P2-F1
#
_entry.id   AF-A0A662W7P2-F1
#
_cell.length_a   1.000
_cell.length_b   1.000
_cell.length_c   1.000
_cell.angle_alpha   90.00
_cell.angle_beta   90.00
_cell.angle_gamma   90.00
#
_symmetry.space_group_name_H-M   'P 1'
#
loop_
_entity.id
_entity.type
_entity.pdbx_description
1 polymer ?
#
loop_
_entity_poly.entity_id
_entity_poly.type
_entity_poly.pdbx_seq_one_letter_code
_entity_poly.pdbx_strand_id
1 'polypeptide(L)'
;MNEYEACRKWLRCDFSSIPTGLLEKAYGPTFDDIIILAPTLDDYKKEYIDDGNCDGDCESCTYRECEDSYYEDVPKIPSWGWVFVPREGLDARWIRNNARDIYNKCGIIVYETDEIGVFLGINGAGYDFYKVHWLPLYRLRGLKWHEG
;
A
#
# COMPACT_ATOMS: atom_id res chain seq x y z
N MET A 1 11.26 21.66 -14.08
CA MET A 1 10.38 20.93 -13.14
C MET A 1 11.27 19.94 -12.40
N ASN A 2 11.37 20.03 -11.08
CA ASN A 2 12.17 19.08 -10.31
C ASN A 2 11.44 17.73 -10.16
N GLU A 3 12.14 16.70 -9.71
CA GLU A 3 11.57 15.34 -9.54
C GLU A 3 10.34 15.34 -8.62
N TYR A 4 10.38 16.10 -7.53
CA TYR A 4 9.27 16.21 -6.57
C TYR A 4 8.01 16.81 -7.23
N GLU A 5 8.15 17.88 -8.01
CA GLU A 5 7.07 18.47 -8.79
C GLU A 5 6.53 17.52 -9.86
N ALA A 6 7.41 16.78 -10.53
CA ALA A 6 7.02 15.78 -11.52
C ALA A 6 6.21 14.64 -10.89
N CYS A 7 6.66 14.12 -9.75
CA CYS A 7 5.95 13.11 -8.97
C CYS A 7 4.57 13.60 -8.51
N ARG A 8 4.47 14.83 -8.00
CA ARG A 8 3.18 15.43 -7.63
C ARG A 8 2.24 15.57 -8.82
N LYS A 9 2.77 15.97 -9.98
CA LYS A 9 1.98 16.08 -11.22
C LYS A 9 1.49 14.70 -11.68
N TRP A 10 2.36 13.69 -11.66
CA TRP A 10 2.03 12.31 -11.99
C TRP A 10 0.89 11.79 -11.10
N LEU A 11 1.01 11.89 -9.78
CA LEU A 11 -0.05 11.46 -8.86
C LEU A 11 -1.38 12.16 -9.14
N ARG A 12 -1.37 13.47 -9.40
CA ARG A 12 -2.58 14.25 -9.67
C ARG A 12 -3.24 13.90 -11.01
N CYS A 13 -2.43 13.59 -12.01
CA CYS A 13 -2.92 13.34 -13.37
C CYS A 13 -3.35 11.89 -13.58
N ASP A 14 -2.66 10.94 -12.95
CA ASP A 14 -2.76 9.53 -13.32
C ASP A 14 -3.53 8.73 -12.25
N PHE A 15 -3.82 9.32 -11.09
CA PHE A 15 -4.61 8.69 -10.04
C PHE A 15 -5.90 9.46 -9.72
N SER A 16 -6.90 8.71 -9.30
CA SER A 16 -8.10 9.21 -8.62
C SER A 16 -7.94 8.95 -7.13
N SER A 17 -8.28 9.94 -6.30
CA SER A 17 -8.25 9.78 -4.84
C SER A 17 -9.67 9.53 -4.33
N ILE A 18 -9.86 8.44 -3.60
CA ILE A 18 -11.14 8.07 -2.99
C ILE A 18 -11.00 8.20 -1.47
N PRO A 19 -11.88 8.96 -0.77
CA PRO A 19 -11.87 8.99 0.68
C PRO A 19 -12.18 7.60 1.25
N THR A 20 -11.45 7.17 2.29
CA THR A 20 -11.69 5.87 2.94
C THR A 20 -13.11 5.76 3.49
N GLY A 21 -13.71 6.87 3.93
CA GLY A 21 -15.11 6.91 4.36
C GLY A 21 -16.15 6.54 3.29
N LEU A 22 -15.77 6.47 2.00
CA LEU A 22 -16.62 5.87 0.96
C LEU A 22 -16.45 4.35 0.91
N LEU A 23 -15.23 3.83 1.09
CA LEU A 23 -14.98 2.40 1.20
C LEU A 23 -15.70 1.82 2.42
N GLU A 24 -15.63 2.52 3.55
CA GLU A 24 -16.30 2.12 4.80
C GLU A 24 -17.82 1.96 4.64
N LYS A 25 -18.43 2.82 3.80
CA LYS A 25 -19.86 2.76 3.50
C LYS A 25 -20.20 1.70 2.46
N ALA A 26 -19.28 1.40 1.54
CA ALA A 26 -19.52 0.47 0.44
C ALA A 26 -19.38 -1.00 0.89
N TYR A 27 -18.36 -1.32 1.69
CA TYR A 27 -17.95 -2.70 1.97
C TYR A 27 -18.35 -3.22 3.36
N GLY A 28 -19.18 -2.46 4.09
CA GLY A 28 -19.67 -2.87 5.41
C GLY A 28 -18.56 -3.02 6.46
N PRO A 29 -18.83 -3.64 7.63
CA PRO A 29 -17.91 -3.62 8.77
C PRO A 29 -16.75 -4.61 8.68
N THR A 30 -16.84 -5.65 7.84
CA THR A 30 -15.81 -6.71 7.76
C THR A 30 -14.80 -6.49 6.63
N PHE A 31 -15.16 -5.67 5.64
CA PHE A 31 -14.31 -5.37 4.48
C PHE A 31 -13.84 -6.63 3.74
N ASP A 32 -14.63 -7.70 3.72
CA ASP A 32 -14.23 -9.00 3.16
C ASP A 32 -13.89 -8.95 1.67
N ASP A 33 -14.50 -8.03 0.93
CA ASP A 33 -14.24 -7.82 -0.49
C ASP A 33 -12.93 -7.06 -0.77
N ILE A 34 -12.30 -6.47 0.27
CA ILE A 34 -11.00 -5.81 0.15
C ILE A 34 -9.89 -6.84 0.35
N ILE A 35 -9.20 -7.16 -0.74
CA ILE A 35 -8.07 -8.07 -0.76
C ILE A 35 -6.77 -7.27 -0.66
N ILE A 36 -5.85 -7.69 0.21
CA ILE A 36 -4.50 -7.13 0.28
C ILE A 36 -3.58 -7.98 -0.60
N LEU A 37 -3.10 -7.39 -1.70
CA LEU A 37 -2.16 -8.04 -2.62
C LEU A 37 -0.73 -8.04 -2.09
N ALA A 38 -0.33 -6.98 -1.38
CA ALA A 38 0.96 -6.90 -0.71
C ALA A 38 0.90 -5.92 0.48
N PRO A 39 1.47 -6.29 1.64
CA PRO A 39 2.06 -7.61 1.93
C PRO A 39 0.98 -8.68 2.15
N THR A 40 1.28 -9.91 1.76
CA THR A 40 0.48 -11.06 2.21
C THR A 40 0.77 -11.35 3.68
N LEU A 41 -0.15 -12.03 4.38
CA LEU A 41 0.08 -12.46 5.75
C LEU A 41 1.36 -13.31 5.87
N ASP A 42 1.57 -14.24 4.94
CA ASP A 42 2.75 -15.12 4.94
C ASP A 42 4.05 -14.34 4.72
N ASP A 43 4.07 -13.38 3.79
CA ASP A 43 5.23 -12.52 3.56
C ASP A 43 5.53 -11.66 4.79
N TYR A 44 4.50 -11.07 5.42
CA TYR A 44 4.68 -10.29 6.65
C TYR A 44 5.16 -11.17 7.80
N LYS A 45 4.55 -12.35 8.03
CA LYS A 45 4.96 -13.28 9.10
C LYS A 45 6.43 -13.65 8.95
N LYS A 46 6.87 -13.93 7.71
CA LYS A 46 8.27 -14.24 7.43
C LYS A 46 9.19 -13.07 7.77
N GLU A 47 8.89 -11.86 7.30
CA GLU A 47 9.69 -10.67 7.61
C GLU A 47 9.70 -10.36 9.12
N TYR A 48 8.56 -10.54 9.80
CA TYR A 48 8.42 -10.34 11.24
C TYR A 48 9.29 -11.30 12.07
N ILE A 49 9.40 -12.56 11.64
CA ILE A 49 10.29 -13.57 12.23
C ILE A 49 11.76 -13.24 11.92
N ASP A 50 12.08 -12.89 10.68
CA ASP A 50 13.44 -12.56 10.25
C ASP A 50 13.98 -11.33 11.01
N ASP A 51 13.11 -10.38 11.37
CA ASP A 51 13.42 -9.22 12.21
C ASP A 51 13.54 -9.55 13.72
N GLY A 52 13.30 -10.81 14.12
CA GLY A 52 13.41 -11.28 15.49
C GLY A 52 12.24 -10.89 16.39
N ASN A 53 11.10 -10.50 15.81
CA ASN A 53 9.90 -10.15 16.56
C ASN A 53 9.04 -11.38 16.93
N CYS A 54 9.33 -12.54 16.36
CA CYS A 54 8.68 -13.83 16.64
C CYS A 54 9.68 -14.97 16.42
N ASP A 55 9.59 -16.04 17.20
CA ASP A 55 10.44 -17.25 17.08
C ASP A 55 9.90 -18.28 16.08
N GLY A 56 8.74 -18.00 15.48
CA GLY A 56 8.11 -18.84 14.45
C GLY A 56 7.23 -19.96 14.98
N ASP A 57 7.16 -20.16 16.30
CA ASP A 57 6.22 -21.11 16.92
C ASP A 57 4.97 -20.37 17.40
N CYS A 58 4.03 -20.10 16.48
CA CYS A 58 2.82 -19.33 16.80
C CYS A 58 1.94 -19.98 17.87
N GLU A 59 2.06 -21.29 18.14
CA GLU A 59 1.31 -21.97 19.20
C GLU A 59 1.91 -21.72 20.59
N SER A 60 3.19 -21.36 20.69
CA SER A 60 3.89 -21.09 21.95
C SER A 60 4.50 -19.68 22.06
N CYS A 61 4.30 -18.84 21.04
CA CYS A 61 4.87 -17.51 20.94
C CYS A 61 4.47 -16.63 22.14
N THR A 62 5.47 -16.11 22.85
CA THR A 62 5.28 -15.22 24.01
C THR A 62 5.12 -13.75 23.63
N TYR A 63 5.31 -13.41 22.35
CA TYR A 63 5.10 -12.08 21.76
C TYR A 63 3.67 -11.96 21.24
N ARG A 64 3.19 -10.73 21.00
CA ARG A 64 1.92 -10.51 20.28
C ARG A 64 1.94 -11.36 19.01
N GLU A 65 0.88 -12.15 18.81
CA GLU A 65 0.81 -13.10 17.71
C GLU A 65 1.07 -12.36 16.38
N CYS A 66 1.96 -12.89 15.54
CA CYS A 66 2.38 -12.24 14.28
C CYS A 66 1.19 -11.87 13.36
N GLU A 67 0.07 -12.58 13.52
CA GLU A 67 -1.20 -12.31 12.86
C GLU A 67 -1.91 -11.06 13.39
N ASP A 68 -1.95 -10.86 14.70
CA ASP A 68 -2.48 -9.64 15.31
C ASP A 68 -1.66 -8.42 14.85
N SER A 69 -0.33 -8.54 14.87
CA SER A 69 0.57 -7.47 14.38
C SER A 69 0.32 -7.15 12.90
N TYR A 70 0.09 -8.18 12.06
CA TYR A 70 -0.27 -7.96 10.65
C TYR A 70 -1.55 -7.15 10.50
N TYR A 71 -2.62 -7.50 11.23
CA TYR A 71 -3.90 -6.80 11.11
C TYR A 71 -3.87 -5.36 11.65
N GLU A 72 -2.97 -5.07 12.59
CA GLU A 72 -2.73 -3.72 13.08
C GLU A 72 -1.88 -2.86 12.11
N ASP A 73 -0.81 -3.43 11.55
CA ASP A 73 0.11 -2.70 10.67
C ASP A 73 -0.39 -2.60 9.22
N VAL A 74 -1.20 -3.57 8.80
CA VAL A 74 -1.72 -3.74 7.44
C VAL A 74 -3.26 -3.81 7.42
N PRO A 75 -3.97 -2.80 7.96
CA PRO A 75 -5.42 -2.73 7.94
C PRO A 75 -5.98 -2.69 6.51
N LYS A 76 -7.17 -3.27 6.35
CA LYS A 76 -7.97 -3.19 5.11
C LYS A 76 -8.39 -1.76 4.76
N ILE A 77 -8.42 -0.85 5.73
CA ILE A 77 -8.65 0.59 5.53
C ILE A 77 -7.40 1.36 5.99
N PRO A 78 -6.72 2.10 5.09
CA PRO A 78 -5.48 2.77 5.44
C PRO A 78 -5.69 4.03 6.27
N SER A 79 -4.71 4.38 7.10
CA SER A 79 -4.83 5.49 8.06
C SER A 79 -4.79 6.89 7.41
N TRP A 80 -4.21 7.06 6.23
CA TRP A 80 -4.07 8.37 5.59
C TRP A 80 -5.41 8.97 5.07
N GLY A 81 -6.52 8.24 5.23
CA GLY A 81 -7.89 8.73 4.95
C GLY A 81 -8.26 8.78 3.46
N TRP A 82 -7.31 8.44 2.58
CA TRP A 82 -7.49 8.37 1.13
C TRP A 82 -6.81 7.13 0.55
N VAL A 83 -7.43 6.54 -0.47
CA VAL A 83 -6.80 5.56 -1.35
C VAL A 83 -6.62 6.13 -2.75
N PHE A 84 -5.66 5.58 -3.48
CA PHE A 84 -5.28 6.08 -4.81
C PHE A 84 -5.47 4.99 -5.85
N VAL A 85 -6.37 5.25 -6.78
CA VAL A 85 -6.75 4.32 -7.86
C VAL A 85 -6.11 4.81 -9.16
N PRO A 86 -5.32 3.99 -9.87
CA PRO A 86 -4.79 4.35 -11.17
C PRO A 86 -5.95 4.55 -12.17
N ARG A 87 -5.88 5.58 -13.00
CA ARG A 87 -6.90 5.87 -14.02
C ARG A 87 -6.77 4.97 -15.24
N GLU A 88 -5.57 4.49 -15.51
CA GLU A 88 -5.25 3.70 -16.70
C GLU A 88 -5.07 2.22 -16.38
N GLY A 89 -5.62 1.35 -17.23
CA GLY A 89 -5.55 -0.10 -17.04
C GLY A 89 -4.12 -0.66 -17.13
N LEU A 90 -3.21 0.03 -17.84
CA LEU A 90 -1.79 -0.33 -17.90
C LEU A 90 -1.10 -0.12 -16.55
N ASP A 91 -1.39 0.99 -15.86
CA ASP A 91 -0.84 1.25 -14.53
C ASP A 91 -1.48 0.33 -13.48
N ALA A 92 -2.79 0.06 -13.57
CA ALA A 92 -3.43 -0.94 -12.72
C ALA A 92 -2.78 -2.32 -12.85
N ARG A 93 -2.49 -2.76 -14.08
CA ARG A 93 -1.78 -4.03 -14.33
C ARG A 93 -0.35 -4.00 -13.79
N TRP A 94 0.37 -2.89 -14.02
CA TRP A 94 1.73 -2.75 -13.53
C TRP A 94 1.78 -2.78 -11.99
N ILE A 95 0.89 -2.06 -11.31
CA ILE A 95 0.80 -2.08 -9.84
C ILE A 95 0.53 -3.49 -9.34
N ARG A 96 -0.45 -4.20 -9.91
CA ARG A 96 -0.76 -5.59 -9.54
C ARG A 96 0.48 -6.50 -9.64
N ASN A 97 1.19 -6.41 -10.75
CA ASN A 97 2.36 -7.27 -11.01
C ASN A 97 3.59 -6.89 -10.18
N ASN A 98 3.62 -5.71 -9.57
CA ASN A 98 4.74 -5.20 -8.77
C ASN A 98 4.35 -4.96 -7.31
N ALA A 99 3.23 -5.53 -6.84
CA ALA A 99 2.65 -5.22 -5.53
C ALA A 99 3.66 -5.38 -4.38
N ARG A 100 4.40 -6.50 -4.36
CA ARG A 100 5.44 -6.77 -3.36
C ARG A 100 6.56 -5.73 -3.37
N ASP A 101 7.05 -5.38 -4.55
CA ASP A 101 8.10 -4.36 -4.69
C ASP A 101 7.61 -2.97 -4.25
N ILE A 102 6.34 -2.65 -4.53
CA ILE A 102 5.70 -1.41 -4.08
C ILE A 102 5.62 -1.38 -2.55
N TYR A 103 5.20 -2.47 -1.91
CA TYR A 103 5.19 -2.54 -0.46
C TYR A 103 6.61 -2.43 0.12
N ASN A 104 7.54 -3.29 -0.29
CA ASN A 104 8.88 -3.38 0.31
C ASN A 104 9.72 -2.11 0.09
N LYS A 105 9.60 -1.45 -1.08
CA LYS A 105 10.45 -0.30 -1.45
C LYS A 105 9.77 1.05 -1.19
N CYS A 106 8.45 1.09 -1.12
CA CYS A 106 7.70 2.33 -1.01
C CYS A 106 6.87 2.42 0.26
N GLY A 107 6.70 1.34 1.04
CA GLY A 107 5.85 1.32 2.23
C GLY A 107 4.38 1.61 1.90
N ILE A 108 3.91 1.18 0.72
CA ILE A 108 2.54 1.37 0.24
C ILE A 108 1.86 0.01 0.20
N ILE A 109 0.72 -0.10 0.87
CA ILE A 109 -0.10 -1.32 0.83
C ILE A 109 -0.88 -1.33 -0.49
N VAL A 110 -0.88 -2.47 -1.15
CA VAL A 110 -1.57 -2.67 -2.43
C VAL A 110 -2.80 -3.52 -2.20
N TYR A 111 -3.95 -2.98 -2.58
CA TYR A 111 -5.26 -3.59 -2.39
C TYR A 111 -5.92 -3.87 -3.73
N GLU A 112 -6.93 -4.73 -3.74
CA GLU A 112 -7.81 -5.00 -4.87
C GLU A 112 -9.23 -5.29 -4.39
N THR A 113 -10.21 -4.77 -5.14
CA THR A 113 -11.62 -5.18 -5.05
C THR A 113 -12.18 -5.37 -6.46
N ASP A 114 -13.29 -6.10 -6.60
CA ASP A 114 -13.93 -6.33 -7.90
C ASP A 114 -14.52 -5.02 -8.49
N GLU A 115 -15.00 -4.10 -7.65
CA GLU A 115 -15.66 -2.87 -8.08
C GLU A 115 -14.70 -1.74 -8.44
N ILE A 116 -13.56 -1.62 -7.73
CA ILE A 116 -12.59 -0.53 -7.90
C ILE A 116 -11.39 -0.98 -8.73
N GLY A 117 -11.04 -2.26 -8.67
CA GLY A 117 -9.76 -2.78 -9.12
C GLY A 117 -8.65 -2.48 -8.12
N VAL A 118 -7.41 -2.38 -8.60
CA VAL A 118 -6.25 -2.17 -7.73
C VAL A 118 -6.17 -0.73 -7.22
N PHE A 119 -5.85 -0.56 -5.94
CA PHE A 119 -5.60 0.74 -5.35
C PHE A 119 -4.51 0.70 -4.30
N LEU A 120 -3.99 1.89 -3.98
CA LEU A 120 -2.88 2.09 -3.07
C LEU A 120 -3.33 2.78 -1.79
N GLY A 121 -2.86 2.30 -0.64
CA GLY A 121 -3.07 2.93 0.67
C GLY A 121 -1.78 3.11 1.45
N ILE A 122 -1.77 4.12 2.32
CA ILE A 122 -0.62 4.49 3.14
C ILE A 122 -1.06 4.53 4.60
N ASN A 123 -0.30 3.84 5.45
CA ASN A 123 -0.41 3.93 6.90
C ASN A 123 0.71 4.81 7.43
N GLY A 124 0.33 5.87 8.14
CA GLY A 124 1.28 6.80 8.73
C GLY A 124 0.67 8.16 9.02
N ALA A 125 1.32 8.92 9.89
CA ALA A 125 0.92 10.27 10.27
C ALA A 125 2.15 11.13 10.58
N GLY A 126 2.05 12.44 10.30
CA GLY A 126 3.03 13.41 10.78
C GLY A 126 4.33 13.55 9.97
N TYR A 127 4.40 13.05 8.73
CA TYR A 127 5.56 13.21 7.84
C TYR A 127 5.17 13.48 6.38
N ASP A 128 6.17 13.78 5.54
CA ASP A 128 5.98 14.06 4.12
C ASP A 128 5.81 12.76 3.31
N PHE A 129 4.55 12.34 3.13
CA PHE A 129 4.21 11.13 2.38
C PHE A 129 4.72 11.15 0.94
N TYR A 130 4.89 12.33 0.32
CA TYR A 130 5.45 12.41 -1.03
C TYR A 130 6.90 12.00 -1.06
N LYS A 131 7.69 12.40 -0.07
CA LYS A 131 9.11 12.01 0.00
C LYS A 131 9.29 10.54 0.35
N VAL A 132 8.49 10.04 1.28
CA VAL A 132 8.68 8.69 1.85
C VAL A 132 8.06 7.60 0.98
N HIS A 133 6.94 7.87 0.30
CA HIS A 133 6.20 6.83 -0.43
C HIS A 133 6.11 7.12 -1.93
N TRP A 134 5.65 8.32 -2.30
CA TRP A 134 5.35 8.61 -3.70
C TRP A 134 6.59 8.80 -4.58
N LEU A 135 7.66 9.42 -4.06
CA LEU A 135 8.93 9.52 -4.77
C LEU A 135 9.57 8.14 -5.02
N PRO A 136 9.68 7.25 -4.03
CA PRO A 136 10.10 5.87 -4.27
C PRO A 136 9.24 5.16 -5.32
N LEU A 137 7.91 5.30 -5.26
CA LEU A 137 7.02 4.68 -6.24
C LEU A 137 7.24 5.25 -7.66
N TYR A 138 7.37 6.57 -7.78
CA TYR A 138 7.65 7.25 -9.05
C TYR A 138 8.97 6.77 -9.67
N ARG A 139 10.01 6.57 -8.84
CA ARG A 139 11.30 6.00 -9.26
C ARG A 139 11.19 4.53 -9.63
N LEU A 140 10.48 3.72 -8.84
CA LEU A 140 10.23 2.31 -9.10
C LEU A 140 9.47 2.10 -10.42
N ARG A 141 8.53 3.00 -10.72
CA ARG A 141 7.80 3.02 -12.00
C ARG A 141 8.70 3.32 -13.20
N GLY A 142 9.88 3.90 -12.98
CA GLY A 142 10.89 4.23 -13.99
C GLY A 142 10.62 5.53 -14.74
N LEU A 143 9.84 6.46 -14.17
CA LEU A 143 9.42 7.69 -14.84
C LEU A 143 10.52 8.76 -14.80
N LYS A 144 10.85 9.37 -15.94
CA LYS A 144 11.91 10.38 -16.08
C LYS A 144 11.44 11.68 -16.72
N TRP A 145 10.38 12.29 -16.14
CA TRP A 145 9.81 13.54 -16.65
C TRP A 145 10.64 14.81 -16.33
N HIS A 146 11.78 14.65 -15.65
CA HIS A 146 12.61 15.74 -15.11
C HIS A 146 14.03 15.83 -15.75
N GLU A 147 14.38 14.94 -16.68
CA GLU A 147 15.66 14.96 -17.41
C GLU A 147 15.47 15.60 -18.79
N GLY A 148 15.14 16.90 -18.81
CA GLY A 148 14.98 17.71 -20.03
C GLY A 148 15.88 18.93 -20.03
#